data_AF-A0A7J3TF39-F1
#
_entry.id   AF-A0A7J3TF39-F1
#
_cell.length_a   1.000
_cell.length_b   1.000
_cell.length_c   1.000
_cell.angle_alpha   90.00
_cell.angle_beta   90.00
_cell.angle_gamma   90.00
#
_symmetry.space_group_name_H-M   'P 1'
#
loop_
_entity.id
_entity.type
_entity.pdbx_description
1 polymer ?
#
loop_
_entity_poly.entity_id
_entity_poly.type
_entity_poly.pdbx_seq_one_letter_code
_entity_poly.pdbx_strand_id
1 'polypeptide(L)' 'LVQKPPHKDKSMGVFSTCSPIRPNPVGFSIVSVIGVKSNVISVKGIDMIDGTPVLDIKPVVEKDGKD' A
#
# COMPACT_ATOMS: atom_id res chain seq x y z
N LEU A 1 13.41 -13.49 -7.01
CA LEU A 1 13.60 -12.62 -5.82
C LEU A 1 12.88 -13.27 -4.64
N VAL A 2 13.59 -13.51 -3.54
CA VAL A 2 13.12 -14.22 -2.35
C VAL A 2 13.46 -13.37 -1.12
N GLN A 3 12.56 -13.33 -0.13
CA GLN A 3 12.71 -12.56 1.10
C GLN A 3 12.30 -13.43 2.30
N LYS A 4 12.86 -13.19 3.49
CA LYS A 4 12.38 -13.77 4.74
C LYS A 4 11.65 -12.67 5.54
N PRO A 5 10.30 -12.63 5.54
CA PRO A 5 9.56 -11.63 6.30
C PRO A 5 9.91 -11.69 7.79
N PRO A 6 9.93 -10.55 8.51
CA PRO A 6 10.34 -10.51 9.92
C PRO A 6 9.45 -11.35 10.85
N HIS A 7 8.21 -11.64 10.44
CA HIS A 7 7.23 -12.43 11.18
C HIS A 7 7.11 -13.89 10.69
N LYS A 8 8.05 -14.37 9.86
CA LYS A 8 8.06 -15.74 9.32
C LYS A 8 9.44 -16.37 9.46
N ASP A 9 9.48 -17.66 9.78
CA ASP A 9 10.75 -18.38 9.94
C ASP A 9 11.35 -18.90 8.64
N LYS A 10 10.59 -18.85 7.54
CA LYS A 10 11.03 -19.31 6.22
C LYS A 10 11.08 -18.19 5.19
N SER A 11 12.02 -18.33 4.27
CA SER A 11 12.09 -17.53 3.05
C SER A 11 10.94 -17.86 2.12
N MET A 12 10.43 -16.85 1.41
CA MET A 12 9.30 -16.95 0.49
C MET A 12 9.56 -16.12 -0.77
N GLY A 13 8.99 -16.55 -1.90
CA GLY A 13 8.97 -15.72 -3.11
C GLY A 13 8.24 -14.40 -2.84
N VAL A 14 8.75 -13.28 -3.37
CA VAL A 14 8.20 -11.95 -3.04
C VAL A 14 6.75 -11.78 -3.43
N PHE A 15 6.27 -12.45 -4.49
CA PHE A 15 4.87 -12.41 -4.92
C PHE A 15 3.91 -13.15 -3.97
N SER A 16 4.44 -13.94 -3.04
CA SER A 16 3.67 -14.57 -1.94
C SER A 16 3.68 -13.73 -0.67
N THR A 17 4.16 -12.47 -0.74
CA THR A 17 4.33 -11.57 0.40
C THR A 17 3.98 -10.13 0.01
N CYS A 18 3.89 -9.23 1.00
CA CYS A 18 3.82 -7.80 0.77
C CYS A 18 5.19 -7.10 0.85
N SER A 19 6.31 -7.80 0.58
CA SER A 19 7.67 -7.22 0.66
C SER A 19 7.79 -5.92 -0.15
N PRO A 20 8.38 -4.83 0.39
CA PRO A 20 8.68 -3.63 -0.38
C PRO A 20 9.80 -3.87 -1.40
N ILE A 21 10.66 -4.85 -1.15
CA ILE A 21 11.70 -5.29 -2.08
C ILE A 21 11.07 -6.25 -3.10
N ARG A 22 10.71 -5.74 -4.27
CA ARG A 22 10.07 -6.47 -5.39
C ARG A 22 10.56 -5.88 -6.74
N PRO A 23 10.42 -6.59 -7.88
CA PRO A 23 10.94 -6.10 -9.17
C PRO A 23 10.43 -4.72 -9.57
N ASN A 24 9.15 -4.43 -9.30
CA ASN A 24 8.54 -3.12 -9.44
C ASN A 24 8.07 -2.67 -8.04
N PRO A 25 8.79 -1.78 -7.33
CA PRO A 25 8.55 -1.43 -5.91
C PRO A 25 7.33 -0.52 -5.72
N VAL A 26 6.17 -0.99 -6.19
CA VAL A 26 4.88 -0.32 -6.04
C VAL A 26 4.16 -0.91 -4.83
N GLY A 27 3.95 -0.05 -3.82
CA GLY A 27 3.06 -0.30 -2.70
C GLY A 27 1.68 0.30 -2.95
N PHE A 28 0.68 -0.14 -2.21
CA PHE A 28 -0.64 0.49 -2.18
C PHE A 28 -1.17 0.43 -0.75
N SER A 29 -1.90 1.46 -0.35
CA SER A 29 -2.54 1.55 0.96
C SER A 29 -3.98 2.02 0.74
N ILE A 30 -4.94 1.40 1.44
CA ILE A 30 -6.30 1.95 1.53
C ILE A 30 -6.28 2.98 2.64
N VAL A 31 -6.69 4.21 2.33
CA VAL A 31 -6.57 5.34 3.26
C VAL A 31 -7.92 6.00 3.47
N SER A 32 -8.10 6.60 4.66
CA SER A 32 -9.23 7.48 4.93
C SER A 32 -8.86 8.91 4.57
N VAL A 33 -9.64 9.54 3.70
CA VAL A 33 -9.50 10.98 3.42
C VAL A 33 -10.06 11.78 4.59
N ILE A 34 -9.23 12.65 5.18
CA ILE A 34 -9.61 13.49 6.31
C ILE A 34 -9.68 14.98 5.94
N GLY A 35 -9.28 15.34 4.73
CA GLY A 35 -9.42 16.70 4.21
C GLY A 35 -8.82 16.85 2.81
N VAL A 36 -9.35 17.82 2.06
CA VAL A 36 -8.84 18.19 0.74
C VAL A 36 -8.72 19.71 0.68
N LYS A 37 -7.55 20.20 0.29
CA LYS A 37 -7.28 21.62 0.10
C LYS A 37 -6.46 21.82 -1.18
N SER A 38 -7.08 22.38 -2.21
CA SER A 38 -6.46 22.55 -3.54
C SER A 38 -5.92 21.20 -4.06
N ASN A 39 -4.61 21.08 -4.27
CA ASN A 39 -3.93 19.88 -4.75
C ASN A 39 -3.38 19.00 -3.61
N VAL A 40 -3.77 19.25 -2.36
CA VAL A 40 -3.31 18.50 -1.17
C VAL A 40 -4.46 17.67 -0.60
N ILE A 41 -4.23 16.38 -0.43
CA ILE A 41 -5.15 15.44 0.22
C ILE A 41 -4.52 15.02 1.54
N SER A 42 -5.19 15.35 2.65
CA SER A 42 -4.83 14.86 3.97
C SER A 42 -5.48 13.51 4.21
N VAL A 43 -4.68 12.52 4.62
CA VAL A 43 -5.13 11.13 4.77
C VAL A 43 -4.66 10.51 6.08
N LYS A 44 -5.33 9.44 6.51
CA LYS A 44 -4.93 8.56 7.62
C LYS A 44 -4.76 7.13 7.12
N GLY A 45 -3.80 6.40 7.67
CA GLY A 45 -3.58 4.97 7.37
C GLY A 45 -2.51 4.69 6.30
N ILE A 46 -1.55 5.60 6.11
CA ILE A 46 -0.39 5.37 5.22
C ILE A 46 0.76 4.69 5.99
N ASP A 47 1.55 3.90 5.27
CA ASP A 47 2.75 3.19 5.72
C ASP A 47 4.00 3.55 4.90
N MET A 48 3.91 4.63 4.11
CA MET A 48 5.02 5.18 3.33
C MET A 48 5.83 6.21 4.13
N ILE A 49 7.12 6.31 3.80
CA ILE A 49 8.01 7.33 4.37
C ILE A 49 7.81 8.68 3.67
N ASP A 50 8.19 9.77 4.34
CA ASP A 50 8.15 11.11 3.76
C ASP A 50 8.95 11.18 2.45
N GLY A 51 8.42 11.92 1.47
CA GLY A 51 9.00 12.01 0.13
C GLY A 51 8.76 10.80 -0.81
N THR A 52 8.03 9.75 -0.38
CA THR A 52 7.67 8.64 -1.26
C THR A 52 6.81 9.14 -2.44
N PRO A 53 7.20 8.88 -3.71
CA PRO A 53 6.42 9.32 -4.87
C PRO A 53 5.05 8.65 -4.96
N VAL A 54 4.02 9.45 -5.23
CA VAL A 54 2.67 8.96 -5.52
C VAL A 54 2.54 8.70 -7.02
N LEU A 55 2.19 7.47 -7.40
CA LEU A 55 2.02 7.08 -8.80
C LEU A 55 0.57 7.20 -9.28
N ASP A 56 -0.40 6.91 -8.41
CA ASP A 56 -1.81 6.76 -8.79
C ASP A 56 -2.72 6.87 -7.55
N ILE A 57 -3.97 7.29 -7.77
CA ILE A 57 -5.02 7.40 -6.75
C ILE A 57 -6.32 6.84 -7.35
N LYS A 58 -6.96 5.89 -6.65
CA LYS A 58 -8.22 5.27 -7.09
C LYS A 58 -9.27 5.30 -5.98
N PRO A 59 -10.57 5.44 -6.30
CA PRO A 59 -11.63 5.25 -5.32
C PRO A 59 -11.63 3.80 -4.82
N VAL A 60 -11.88 3.60 -3.53
CA VAL A 60 -12.09 2.27 -2.96
C VAL A 60 -13.42 1.75 -3.48
N VAL A 61 -13.41 0.57 -4.11
CA VAL A 61 -14.63 -0.10 -4.53
C VAL A 61 -15.06 -1.02 -3.39
N GLU A 62 -16.05 -0.57 -2.61
CA GLU A 62 -16.75 -1.46 -1.71
C GLU A 62 -17.68 -2.35 -2.53
N LYS A 63 -17.68 -3.66 -2.28
CA LYS A 63 -18.73 -4.53 -2.84
C LYS A 63 -20.03 -4.13 -2.16
N ASP A 64 -21.02 -3.68 -2.93
CA ASP A 64 -22.39 -3.48 -2.44
C ASP A 64 -22.80 -4.71 -1.61
N GLY A 65 -23.20 -4.49 -0.35
CA GLY A 65 -23.38 -5.49 0.70
C GLY A 65 -24.41 -6.60 0.41
N LYS A 66 -24.08 -7.49 -0.52
CA LYS A 66 -24.75 -8.75 -0.81
C LYS A 66 -23.74 -9.88 -0.75
N ASP A 67 -23.28 -10.16 0.46
CA ASP A 67 -22.82 -11.50 0.89
C ASP A 67 -23.48 -11.76 2.25
#